data_AF-A0A0W8CLI3-F1
#
_entry.id   AF-A0A0W8CLI3-F1
#
_cell.length_a   1.000
_cell.length_b   1.000
_cell.length_c   1.000
_cell.angle_alpha   90.00
_cell.angle_beta   90.00
_cell.angle_gamma   90.00
#
_symmetry.space_group_name_H-M   'P 1'
#
loop_
_entity.id
_entity.type
_entity.pdbx_description
1 polymer ?
#
loop_
_entity_poly.entity_id
_entity_poly.type
_entity_poly.pdbx_seq_one_letter_code
_entity_poly.pdbx_strand_id
1 'polypeptide(L)'
;MTARIAVGLRQRVVAFEPLLHERRALRALKRATTASTLLSASTQATRVAYGSVAIADPEVYQFVAFLLSPEGSASYPDETRQLLAVLAKFSTKQTIQASTLKSFTQWEDAVARYAVAETAGSWRVFVLVTYRPRQLLPLYMASARRAVKLVNAVVALVTANAYISTLGGGHFLCRHLSQSTLLAKLQIGISMGLKDPILESKCRVNLMYNALQLGKFKRARRILKREEVVAEQLDSSELRNVCHAANVYLDKMDRLHKEQVLFHRKNGRPATLHDNFYRQRIVRMTK
;
A
#
# COMPACT_ATOMS: atom_id res chain seq x y z
N MET A 1 24.35 -23.82 -33.97
CA MET A 1 23.62 -22.83 -33.13
C MET A 1 24.57 -22.32 -32.04
N THR A 2 24.52 -21.04 -31.73
CA THR A 2 25.34 -20.40 -30.68
C THR A 2 24.53 -20.22 -29.40
N ALA A 3 25.00 -20.80 -28.31
CA ALA A 3 24.52 -20.55 -26.97
C ALA A 3 25.30 -19.37 -26.37
N ARG A 4 24.65 -18.62 -25.47
CA ARG A 4 25.22 -17.41 -24.87
C ARG A 4 24.97 -17.36 -23.37
N ILE A 5 26.01 -17.02 -22.62
CA ILE A 5 25.91 -16.60 -21.22
C ILE A 5 26.20 -15.11 -21.18
N ALA A 6 25.26 -14.32 -20.68
CA ALA A 6 25.42 -12.89 -20.45
C ALA A 6 25.30 -12.61 -18.96
N VAL A 7 26.33 -12.01 -18.39
CA VAL A 7 26.39 -11.62 -16.98
C VAL A 7 26.43 -10.09 -16.90
N GLY A 8 25.51 -9.51 -16.15
CA GLY A 8 25.50 -8.10 -15.81
C GLY A 8 25.84 -7.91 -14.34
N LEU A 9 26.94 -7.24 -14.03
CA LEU A 9 27.34 -6.86 -12.69
C LEU A 9 26.90 -5.42 -12.40
N ARG A 10 26.03 -5.21 -11.42
CA ARG A 10 25.59 -3.84 -11.07
C ARG A 10 26.63 -3.12 -10.23
N GLN A 11 27.11 -1.98 -10.71
CA GLN A 11 28.14 -1.18 -10.02
C GLN A 11 27.64 -0.57 -8.69
N ARG A 12 26.34 -0.31 -8.56
CA ARG A 12 25.76 0.30 -7.35
C ARG A 12 25.37 -0.77 -6.33
N VAL A 13 25.55 -0.45 -5.05
CA VAL A 13 25.08 -1.28 -3.93
C VAL A 13 23.55 -1.37 -3.97
N VAL A 14 23.00 -2.58 -4.06
CA VAL A 14 21.56 -2.84 -4.27
C VAL A 14 20.88 -3.29 -2.96
N ALA A 15 21.42 -2.86 -1.81
CA ALA A 15 20.91 -3.25 -0.50
C ALA A 15 19.44 -2.85 -0.27
N PHE A 16 18.94 -1.85 -1.00
CA PHE A 16 17.65 -1.21 -0.73
C PHE A 16 16.58 -1.36 -1.83
N GLU A 17 16.90 -1.97 -2.97
CA GLU A 17 15.97 -2.03 -4.09
C GLU A 17 14.94 -3.18 -3.98
N PRO A 18 13.67 -2.93 -4.33
CA PRO A 18 12.64 -3.97 -4.34
C PRO A 18 12.85 -4.99 -5.48
N LEU A 19 12.32 -6.21 -5.31
CA LEU A 19 12.39 -7.30 -6.31
C LEU A 19 11.91 -6.91 -7.72
N LEU A 20 10.99 -5.95 -7.83
CA LEU A 20 10.52 -5.42 -9.11
C LEU A 20 11.61 -4.68 -9.90
N HIS A 21 12.59 -4.08 -9.20
CA HIS A 21 13.74 -3.43 -9.85
C HIS A 21 14.76 -4.45 -10.36
N GLU A 22 14.92 -5.62 -9.72
CA GLU A 22 15.74 -6.71 -10.26
C GLU A 22 15.20 -7.20 -11.61
N ARG A 23 13.88 -7.37 -11.74
CA ARG A 23 13.26 -7.75 -13.02
C ARG A 23 13.47 -6.70 -14.11
N ARG A 24 13.44 -5.41 -13.74
CA ARG A 24 13.75 -4.31 -14.68
C ARG A 24 15.22 -4.34 -15.09
N ALA A 25 16.14 -4.55 -14.14
CA ALA A 25 17.57 -4.66 -14.39
C ALA A 25 17.91 -5.85 -15.28
N LEU A 26 17.29 -7.02 -15.07
CA LEU A 26 17.44 -8.20 -15.94
C LEU A 26 16.94 -7.94 -17.36
N ARG A 27 15.83 -7.19 -17.51
CA ARG A 27 15.35 -6.77 -18.83
C ARG A 27 16.30 -5.79 -19.50
N ALA A 28 16.88 -4.87 -18.74
CA ALA A 28 17.89 -3.92 -19.23
C ALA A 28 19.15 -4.66 -19.70
N LEU A 29 19.64 -5.62 -18.91
CA LEU A 29 20.73 -6.52 -19.28
C LEU A 29 20.46 -7.22 -20.61
N LYS A 30 19.30 -7.87 -20.75
CA LYS A 30 18.91 -8.53 -22.00
C LYS A 30 18.99 -7.57 -23.19
N ARG A 31 18.42 -6.36 -23.05
CA ARG A 31 18.40 -5.34 -24.12
C ARG A 31 19.81 -4.89 -24.49
N ALA A 32 20.64 -4.57 -23.48
CA ALA A 32 22.03 -4.15 -23.67
C ALA A 32 22.83 -5.22 -24.42
N THR A 33 22.71 -6.48 -24.00
CA THR A 33 23.36 -7.61 -24.69
C THR A 33 22.87 -7.77 -26.12
N THR A 34 21.56 -7.66 -26.38
CA THR A 34 21.03 -7.77 -27.75
C THR A 34 21.45 -6.62 -28.65
N ALA A 35 21.63 -5.41 -28.10
CA ALA A 35 22.04 -4.23 -28.86
C ALA A 35 23.55 -4.25 -29.18
N SER A 36 24.39 -4.71 -28.25
CA SER A 36 25.84 -4.75 -28.41
C SER A 36 26.31 -5.81 -29.42
N THR A 37 25.65 -6.98 -29.47
CA THR A 37 26.02 -8.05 -30.42
C THR A 37 25.40 -7.87 -31.81
N LEU A 38 25.52 -6.69 -32.44
CA LEU A 38 25.05 -6.33 -33.79
C LEU A 38 25.29 -7.45 -34.84
N LEU A 39 24.46 -8.49 -34.90
CA LEU A 39 24.32 -9.46 -36.00
C LEU A 39 23.34 -10.60 -35.64
N SER A 40 22.45 -10.84 -36.60
CA SER A 40 21.64 -12.06 -36.80
C SER A 40 20.39 -12.24 -35.93
N ALA A 41 19.33 -11.55 -36.36
CA ALA A 41 17.98 -12.08 -36.35
C ALA A 41 17.91 -13.37 -37.18
N SER A 42 18.43 -14.49 -36.68
CA SER A 42 18.18 -15.84 -37.22
C SER A 42 18.87 -16.89 -36.35
N THR A 43 18.20 -17.29 -35.27
CA THR A 43 18.20 -18.65 -34.71
C THR A 43 17.35 -18.59 -33.45
N GLN A 44 16.16 -19.16 -33.51
CA GLN A 44 15.33 -19.37 -32.33
C GLN A 44 16.16 -20.14 -31.29
N ALA A 45 16.57 -19.45 -30.22
CA ALA A 45 17.06 -20.14 -29.04
C ALA A 45 15.90 -20.97 -28.49
N THR A 46 16.08 -22.27 -28.38
CA THR A 46 15.04 -23.18 -27.89
C THR A 46 14.76 -22.98 -26.40
N ARG A 47 15.68 -22.35 -25.66
CA ARG A 47 15.54 -22.10 -24.22
C ARG A 47 16.21 -20.79 -23.77
N VAL A 48 15.47 -19.95 -23.05
CA VAL A 48 16.00 -18.73 -22.41
C VAL A 48 15.82 -18.83 -20.90
N ALA A 49 16.88 -18.60 -20.14
CA ALA A 49 16.85 -18.58 -18.68
C ALA A 49 17.35 -17.24 -18.13
N TYR A 50 16.78 -16.84 -17.00
CA TYR A 50 17.15 -15.63 -16.27
C TYR A 50 17.46 -16.01 -14.83
N GLY A 51 18.54 -15.47 -14.28
CA GLY A 51 18.90 -15.65 -12.87
C GLY A 51 19.45 -14.37 -12.25
N SER A 52 19.39 -14.32 -10.93
CA SER A 52 19.92 -13.22 -10.13
C SER A 52 20.76 -13.82 -9.01
N VAL A 53 21.97 -13.31 -8.83
CA VAL A 53 22.91 -13.71 -7.79
C VAL A 53 23.22 -12.49 -6.93
N ALA A 54 22.97 -12.62 -5.63
CA ALA A 54 23.27 -11.58 -4.64
C ALA A 54 24.48 -12.01 -3.81
N ILE A 55 25.55 -11.22 -3.88
CA ILE A 55 26.79 -11.45 -3.12
C ILE A 55 26.73 -10.59 -1.86
N ALA A 56 26.87 -11.23 -0.71
CA ALA A 56 26.82 -10.56 0.58
C ALA A 56 28.18 -10.06 1.07
N ASP A 57 29.24 -10.75 0.67
CA ASP A 57 30.60 -10.50 1.12
C ASP A 57 31.31 -9.48 0.20
N PRO A 58 31.93 -8.42 0.76
CA PRO A 58 32.59 -7.39 -0.04
C PRO A 58 33.78 -7.92 -0.84
N GLU A 59 34.59 -8.81 -0.26
CA GLU A 59 35.79 -9.35 -0.89
C GLU A 59 35.42 -10.27 -2.04
N VAL A 60 34.43 -11.14 -1.83
CA VAL A 60 33.88 -11.99 -2.90
C VAL A 60 33.29 -11.13 -4.02
N TYR A 61 32.59 -10.04 -3.69
CA TYR A 61 32.03 -9.15 -4.70
C TYR A 61 33.13 -8.43 -5.50
N GLN A 62 34.18 -7.93 -4.83
CA GLN A 62 35.32 -7.30 -5.50
C GLN A 62 36.07 -8.30 -6.38
N PHE A 63 36.27 -9.53 -5.92
CA PHE A 63 36.92 -10.57 -6.70
C PHE A 63 36.10 -10.95 -7.94
N VAL A 64 34.79 -11.13 -7.80
CA VAL A 64 33.88 -11.35 -8.94
C VAL A 64 33.87 -10.14 -9.88
N ALA A 65 33.91 -8.92 -9.36
CA ALA A 65 33.98 -7.71 -10.16
C ALA A 65 35.29 -7.60 -10.95
N PHE A 66 36.40 -8.03 -10.35
CA PHE A 66 37.71 -8.10 -11.00
C PHE A 66 37.73 -9.17 -12.09
N LEU A 67 37.29 -10.40 -11.82
CA LEU A 67 37.28 -11.47 -12.84
C LEU A 67 36.37 -11.15 -14.05
N LEU A 68 35.34 -10.32 -13.86
CA LEU A 68 34.45 -9.85 -14.93
C LEU A 68 34.95 -8.56 -15.62
N SER A 69 36.08 -8.00 -15.19
CA SER A 69 36.71 -6.83 -15.81
C SER A 69 37.65 -7.23 -16.97
N PRO A 70 38.00 -6.28 -17.85
CA PRO A 70 38.98 -6.53 -18.91
C PRO A 70 40.32 -6.99 -18.34
N GLU A 71 40.80 -6.38 -17.26
CA GLU A 71 42.09 -6.74 -16.66
C GLU A 71 42.07 -8.14 -16.05
N GLY A 72 41.04 -8.46 -15.27
CA GLY A 72 40.95 -9.76 -14.59
C GLY A 72 40.71 -10.91 -15.56
N SER A 73 39.88 -10.71 -16.58
CA SER A 73 39.63 -11.76 -17.58
C SER A 73 40.81 -12.02 -18.51
N ALA A 74 41.65 -11.01 -18.78
CA ALA A 74 42.89 -11.20 -19.53
C ALA A 74 43.96 -11.91 -18.68
N SER A 75 44.02 -11.59 -17.38
CA SER A 75 45.01 -12.15 -16.46
C SER A 75 44.66 -13.58 -16.00
N TYR A 76 43.37 -13.89 -15.86
CA TYR A 76 42.85 -15.14 -15.30
C TYR A 76 41.70 -15.71 -16.16
N PRO A 77 41.98 -16.09 -17.42
CA PRO A 77 40.94 -16.49 -18.37
C PRO A 77 40.20 -17.77 -17.97
N ASP A 78 40.87 -18.70 -17.30
CA ASP A 78 40.28 -19.98 -16.89
C ASP A 78 39.37 -19.82 -15.66
N GLU A 79 39.77 -18.98 -14.71
CA GLU A 79 38.97 -18.59 -13.55
C GLU A 79 37.72 -17.82 -13.98
N THR A 80 37.84 -16.91 -14.94
CA THR A 80 36.68 -16.19 -15.51
C THR A 80 35.71 -17.16 -16.21
N ARG A 81 36.22 -18.16 -16.96
CA ARG A 81 35.38 -19.22 -17.56
C ARG A 81 34.63 -20.02 -16.50
N GLN A 82 35.32 -20.43 -15.44
CA GLN A 82 34.73 -21.16 -14.33
C GLN A 82 33.65 -20.33 -13.63
N LEU A 83 33.92 -19.04 -13.38
CA LEU A 83 32.97 -18.11 -12.77
C LEU A 83 31.67 -18.01 -13.58
N LEU A 84 31.76 -17.82 -14.90
CA LEU A 84 30.58 -17.73 -15.77
C LEU A 84 29.77 -19.03 -15.77
N ALA A 85 30.45 -20.19 -15.78
CA ALA A 85 29.79 -21.49 -15.69
C ALA A 85 29.06 -21.67 -14.35
N VAL A 86 29.68 -21.26 -13.24
CA VAL A 86 29.08 -21.30 -11.90
C VAL A 86 27.85 -20.37 -11.81
N LEU A 87 27.96 -19.13 -12.29
CA LEU A 87 26.86 -18.17 -12.29
C LEU A 87 25.68 -18.65 -13.16
N ALA A 88 25.97 -19.25 -14.31
CA ALA A 88 24.96 -19.83 -15.16
C ALA A 88 24.31 -21.07 -14.50
N LYS A 89 25.08 -21.93 -13.82
CA LYS A 89 24.56 -23.08 -13.07
C LYS A 89 23.59 -22.65 -11.97
N PHE A 90 23.90 -21.59 -11.21
CA PHE A 90 22.96 -21.05 -10.22
C PHE A 90 21.63 -20.58 -10.82
N SER A 91 21.65 -20.19 -12.10
CA SER A 91 20.50 -19.64 -12.81
C SER A 91 19.67 -20.69 -13.54
N THR A 92 20.30 -21.74 -14.09
CA THR A 92 19.64 -22.78 -14.91
C THR A 92 19.41 -24.08 -14.17
N LYS A 93 20.08 -24.29 -13.02
CA LYS A 93 20.23 -25.60 -12.35
C LYS A 93 20.83 -26.69 -13.24
N GLN A 94 21.48 -26.32 -14.34
CA GLN A 94 22.15 -27.23 -15.27
C GLN A 94 23.67 -27.00 -15.24
N THR A 95 24.43 -28.07 -15.30
CA THR A 95 25.90 -28.00 -15.33
C THR A 95 26.34 -27.62 -16.74
N ILE A 96 27.02 -26.48 -16.87
CA ILE A 96 27.65 -26.04 -18.11
C ILE A 96 29.16 -26.26 -17.96
N GLN A 97 29.79 -26.96 -18.90
CA GLN A 97 31.24 -27.16 -18.87
C GLN A 97 31.95 -25.86 -19.27
N ALA A 98 32.92 -25.42 -18.47
CA ALA A 98 33.64 -24.16 -18.68
C ALA A 98 34.53 -24.18 -19.95
N SER A 99 34.97 -25.36 -20.38
CA SER A 99 35.85 -25.57 -21.54
C SER A 99 35.19 -25.27 -22.89
N THR A 100 33.87 -25.07 -22.95
CA THR A 100 33.15 -24.82 -24.21
C THR A 100 32.99 -23.33 -24.53
N LEU A 101 33.43 -22.43 -23.66
CA LEU A 101 33.32 -20.97 -23.81
C LEU A 101 34.46 -20.43 -24.68
N LYS A 102 34.14 -19.92 -25.87
CA LYS A 102 35.12 -19.60 -26.92
C LYS A 102 35.49 -18.12 -27.03
N SER A 103 34.50 -17.23 -27.01
CA SER A 103 34.70 -15.78 -27.18
C SER A 103 34.16 -15.02 -25.98
N PHE A 104 34.86 -13.95 -25.58
CA PHE A 104 34.47 -13.06 -24.49
C PHE A 104 34.32 -11.65 -25.02
N THR A 105 33.17 -11.04 -24.78
CA THR A 105 32.95 -9.61 -25.03
C THR A 105 32.54 -8.94 -23.75
N GLN A 106 33.15 -7.79 -23.47
CA GLN A 106 32.93 -7.02 -22.27
C GLN A 106 32.72 -5.55 -22.60
N TRP A 107 31.83 -4.92 -21.85
CA TRP A 107 31.61 -3.48 -21.92
C TRP A 107 30.98 -2.99 -20.62
N GLU A 108 30.97 -1.67 -20.43
CA GLU A 108 30.45 -1.03 -19.23
C GLU A 108 29.53 0.12 -19.61
N ASP A 109 28.45 0.32 -18.84
CA ASP A 109 27.63 1.52 -18.87
C ASP A 109 27.54 2.16 -17.48
N ALA A 110 26.75 3.23 -17.34
CA ALA A 110 26.58 3.95 -16.07
C ALA A 110 25.87 3.13 -14.96
N VAL A 111 25.37 1.93 -15.26
CA VAL A 111 24.52 1.11 -14.41
C VAL A 111 25.16 -0.24 -14.08
N ALA A 112 25.84 -0.86 -15.05
CA ALA A 112 26.41 -2.19 -14.94
C ALA A 112 27.61 -2.43 -15.87
N ARG A 113 28.44 -3.39 -15.46
CA ARG A 113 29.43 -4.05 -16.31
C ARG A 113 28.83 -5.32 -16.91
N TYR A 114 29.15 -5.59 -18.16
CA TYR A 114 28.62 -6.71 -18.90
C TYR A 114 29.76 -7.60 -19.35
N ALA A 115 29.59 -8.91 -19.16
CA ALA A 115 30.46 -9.94 -19.69
C ALA A 115 29.61 -10.97 -20.42
N VAL A 116 29.92 -11.21 -21.69
CA VAL A 116 29.20 -12.17 -22.53
C VAL A 116 30.19 -13.19 -23.05
N ALA A 117 29.80 -14.47 -22.93
CA ALA A 117 30.54 -15.58 -23.51
C ALA A 117 29.67 -16.39 -24.45
N GLU A 118 30.24 -16.76 -25.60
CA GLU A 118 29.58 -17.63 -26.59
C GLU A 118 30.10 -19.07 -26.50
N THR A 119 29.18 -20.03 -26.67
CA THR A 119 29.47 -21.47 -26.68
C THR A 119 28.62 -22.18 -27.73
N ALA A 120 28.95 -23.43 -28.05
CA ALA A 120 28.08 -24.28 -28.87
C ALA A 120 26.79 -24.62 -28.11
N GLY A 121 25.62 -24.44 -28.74
CA GLY A 121 24.32 -24.80 -28.15
C GLY A 121 23.16 -23.93 -28.63
N SER A 122 21.97 -24.14 -28.07
CA SER A 122 20.73 -23.45 -28.46
C SER A 122 20.05 -22.68 -27.31
N TRP A 123 20.82 -22.30 -26.28
CA TRP A 123 20.30 -21.71 -25.04
C TRP A 123 20.91 -20.34 -24.76
N ARG A 124 20.13 -19.46 -24.11
CA ARG A 124 20.57 -18.12 -23.69
C ARG A 124 20.33 -17.95 -22.19
N VAL A 125 21.37 -17.59 -21.45
CA VAL A 125 21.30 -17.35 -20.00
C VAL A 125 21.67 -15.91 -19.72
N PHE A 126 20.83 -15.22 -18.97
CA PHE A 126 21.08 -13.88 -18.47
C PHE A 126 21.19 -13.91 -16.95
N VAL A 127 22.34 -13.55 -16.39
CA VAL A 127 22.57 -13.53 -14.95
C VAL A 127 22.85 -12.10 -14.50
N LEU A 128 22.10 -11.61 -13.52
CA LEU A 128 22.39 -10.35 -12.85
C LEU A 128 23.14 -10.61 -11.55
N VAL A 129 24.32 -10.02 -11.39
CA VAL A 129 25.10 -10.07 -10.15
C VAL A 129 24.96 -8.74 -9.42
N THR A 130 24.67 -8.79 -8.11
CA THR A 130 24.44 -7.61 -7.27
C THR A 130 25.16 -7.73 -5.93
N TYR A 131 25.68 -6.61 -5.42
CA TYR A 131 26.21 -6.53 -4.06
C TYR A 131 25.11 -6.19 -3.05
N ARG A 132 24.98 -7.02 -2.00
CA ARG A 132 24.00 -6.90 -0.92
C ARG A 132 24.63 -7.18 0.45
N PRO A 133 25.36 -6.20 1.03
CA PRO A 133 26.01 -6.37 2.33
C PRO A 133 24.99 -6.73 3.43
N ARG A 134 25.31 -7.78 4.20
CA ARG A 134 24.53 -8.17 5.40
C ARG A 134 24.79 -7.23 6.59
N GLN A 135 25.99 -6.67 6.65
CA GLN A 135 26.48 -5.91 7.82
C GLN A 135 26.00 -4.46 7.88
N LEU A 136 25.46 -3.89 6.79
CA LEU A 136 24.96 -2.51 6.80
C LEU A 136 23.70 -2.31 7.66
N LEU A 137 23.04 -3.38 8.16
CA LEU A 137 21.76 -3.24 8.85
C LEU A 137 21.51 -4.30 9.95
N PRO A 138 21.51 -3.94 11.24
CA PRO A 138 20.96 -4.79 12.32
C PRO A 138 19.43 -4.90 12.29
N LEU A 139 18.74 -4.12 11.45
CA LEU A 139 17.27 -4.11 11.30
C LEU A 139 16.85 -4.41 9.86
N TYR A 140 15.94 -5.35 9.69
CA TYR A 140 15.36 -5.73 8.41
C TYR A 140 14.60 -4.54 7.77
N MET A 141 15.23 -3.78 6.86
CA MET A 141 14.65 -2.53 6.33
C MET A 141 13.30 -2.67 5.61
N ALA A 142 12.92 -3.87 5.18
CA ALA A 142 11.59 -4.13 4.67
C ALA A 142 10.51 -4.17 5.79
N SER A 143 10.83 -4.58 7.02
CA SER A 143 9.94 -4.38 8.17
C SER A 143 9.88 -2.91 8.55
N ALA A 144 11.02 -2.20 8.58
CA ALA A 144 11.04 -0.76 8.86
C ALA A 144 10.17 0.03 7.87
N ARG A 145 10.30 -0.23 6.56
CA ARG A 145 9.45 0.40 5.53
C ARG A 145 7.96 0.05 5.69
N ARG A 146 7.64 -1.20 6.08
CA ARG A 146 6.24 -1.60 6.35
C ARG A 146 5.69 -0.89 7.58
N ALA A 147 6.49 -0.76 8.65
CA ALA A 147 6.12 -0.03 9.85
C ALA A 147 5.88 1.45 9.55
N VAL A 148 6.78 2.12 8.84
CA VAL A 148 6.60 3.54 8.45
C VAL A 148 5.34 3.73 7.61
N LYS A 149 5.08 2.84 6.63
CA LYS A 149 3.84 2.89 5.84
C LYS A 149 2.59 2.75 6.71
N LEU A 150 2.62 1.82 7.68
CA LEU A 150 1.51 1.62 8.60
C LEU A 150 1.28 2.87 9.46
N VAL A 151 2.34 3.43 10.05
CA VAL A 151 2.25 4.66 10.87
C VAL A 151 1.67 5.81 10.04
N ASN A 152 2.16 6.02 8.82
CA ASN A 152 1.63 7.07 7.94
C ASN A 152 0.17 6.84 7.58
N ALA A 153 -0.26 5.59 7.37
CA ALA A 153 -1.67 5.27 7.12
C ALA A 153 -2.54 5.58 8.34
N VAL A 154 -2.08 5.26 9.55
CA VAL A 154 -2.79 5.60 10.80
C VAL A 154 -2.90 7.12 10.96
N VAL A 155 -1.81 7.87 10.76
CA VAL A 155 -1.82 9.35 10.82
C VAL A 155 -2.79 9.94 9.79
N ALA A 156 -2.83 9.40 8.57
CA ALA A 156 -3.75 9.84 7.53
C ALA A 156 -5.21 9.59 7.94
N LEU A 157 -5.53 8.43 8.54
CA LEU A 157 -6.87 8.12 9.03
C LEU A 157 -7.30 9.04 10.18
N VAL A 158 -6.42 9.31 11.15
CA VAL A 158 -6.72 10.23 12.26
C VAL A 158 -6.97 11.64 11.74
N THR A 159 -6.12 12.13 10.83
CA THR A 159 -6.29 13.45 10.18
C THR A 159 -7.59 13.52 9.39
N ALA A 160 -7.90 12.50 8.60
CA ALA A 160 -9.16 12.41 7.85
C ALA A 160 -10.38 12.40 8.79
N ASN A 161 -10.31 11.68 9.91
CA ASN A 161 -11.38 11.66 10.90
C ASN A 161 -11.64 13.06 11.48
N ALA A 162 -10.59 13.78 11.88
CA ALA A 162 -10.70 15.13 12.41
C ALA A 162 -11.33 16.09 11.40
N TYR A 163 -10.85 16.06 10.14
CA TYR A 163 -11.38 16.89 9.06
C TYR A 163 -12.87 16.62 8.79
N ILE A 164 -13.24 15.34 8.65
CA ILE A 164 -14.63 14.92 8.41
C ILE A 164 -15.51 15.25 9.62
N SER A 165 -14.99 15.19 10.85
CA SER A 165 -15.73 15.57 12.06
C SER A 165 -16.12 17.04 12.04
N THR A 166 -15.15 17.90 11.74
CA THR A 166 -15.36 19.35 11.68
C THR A 166 -16.35 19.71 10.57
N LEU A 167 -16.17 19.17 9.36
CA LEU A 167 -17.11 19.40 8.26
C LEU A 167 -18.50 18.79 8.53
N GLY A 168 -18.56 17.59 9.10
CA GLY A 168 -19.80 16.90 9.42
C GLY A 168 -20.64 17.67 10.44
N GLY A 169 -19.98 18.24 11.45
CA GLY A 169 -20.60 19.17 12.40
C GLY A 169 -21.08 20.45 11.72
N GLY A 170 -20.27 21.06 10.84
CA GLY A 170 -20.68 22.23 10.06
C GLY A 170 -21.93 21.96 9.20
N HIS A 171 -21.94 20.87 8.43
CA HIS A 171 -23.11 20.47 7.64
C HIS A 171 -24.33 20.15 8.50
N PHE A 172 -24.15 19.55 9.67
CA PHE A 172 -25.24 19.31 10.61
C PHE A 172 -25.86 20.62 11.12
N LEU A 173 -25.03 21.60 11.47
CA LEU A 173 -25.49 22.92 11.94
C LEU A 173 -26.20 23.69 10.82
N CYS A 174 -25.70 23.60 9.58
CA CYS A 174 -26.33 24.20 8.40
C CYS A 174 -27.51 23.38 7.84
N ARG A 175 -27.97 22.33 8.52
CA ARG A 175 -29.07 21.43 8.10
C ARG A 175 -28.86 20.76 6.73
N HIS A 176 -27.62 20.65 6.29
CA HIS A 176 -27.19 19.86 5.14
C HIS A 176 -27.16 18.37 5.52
N LEU A 177 -28.34 17.82 5.81
CA LEU A 177 -28.53 16.54 6.47
C LEU A 177 -28.08 15.33 5.64
N SER A 178 -28.19 15.41 4.31
CA SER A 178 -27.67 14.39 3.41
C SER A 178 -26.14 14.33 3.49
N GLN A 179 -25.47 15.48 3.43
CA GLN A 179 -24.02 15.58 3.56
C GLN A 179 -23.54 15.16 4.96
N SER A 180 -24.19 15.65 6.02
CA SER A 180 -23.84 15.26 7.39
C SER A 180 -24.00 13.75 7.62
N THR A 181 -25.06 13.14 7.07
CA THR A 181 -25.25 11.69 7.14
C THR A 181 -24.17 10.92 6.39
N LEU A 182 -23.77 11.39 5.20
CA LEU A 182 -22.68 10.79 4.44
C LEU A 182 -21.35 10.87 5.22
N LEU A 183 -21.02 12.03 5.75
CA LEU A 183 -19.79 12.25 6.51
C LEU A 183 -19.75 11.39 7.78
N ALA A 184 -20.85 11.29 8.54
CA ALA A 184 -20.91 10.41 9.70
C ALA A 184 -20.70 8.92 9.34
N LYS A 185 -21.23 8.45 8.19
CA LYS A 185 -20.94 7.09 7.69
C LYS A 185 -19.48 6.90 7.31
N LEU A 186 -18.85 7.91 6.72
CA LEU A 186 -17.41 7.86 6.41
C LEU A 186 -16.58 7.80 7.70
N GLN A 187 -16.94 8.53 8.76
CA GLN A 187 -16.26 8.43 10.05
C GLN A 187 -16.40 7.04 10.68
N ILE A 188 -17.55 6.37 10.51
CA ILE A 188 -17.70 4.96 10.91
C ILE A 188 -16.68 4.08 10.16
N GLY A 189 -16.56 4.25 8.84
CA GLY A 189 -15.55 3.51 8.07
C GLY A 189 -14.11 3.79 8.52
N ILE A 190 -13.79 5.04 8.85
CA ILE A 190 -12.47 5.43 9.34
C ILE A 190 -12.17 4.85 10.72
N SER A 191 -13.14 4.90 11.65
CA SER A 191 -12.99 4.32 12.99
C SER A 191 -12.84 2.79 12.95
N MET A 192 -13.54 2.10 12.04
CA MET A 192 -13.28 0.69 11.76
C MET A 192 -11.85 0.45 11.27
N GLY A 193 -11.33 1.32 10.39
CA GLY A 193 -9.94 1.27 9.92
C GLY A 193 -8.90 1.52 11.03
N LEU A 194 -9.24 2.38 11.99
CA LEU A 194 -8.44 2.64 13.20
C LEU A 194 -8.60 1.55 14.28
N LYS A 195 -9.58 0.65 14.13
CA LYS A 195 -10.00 -0.33 15.13
C LYS A 195 -10.37 0.31 16.47
N ASP A 196 -11.04 1.46 16.42
CA ASP A 196 -11.52 2.19 17.60
C ASP A 196 -13.05 2.04 17.73
N PRO A 197 -13.54 1.06 18.52
CA PRO A 197 -14.96 0.80 18.67
C PRO A 197 -15.70 1.90 19.45
N ILE A 198 -15.00 2.64 20.31
CA ILE A 198 -15.59 3.74 21.07
C ILE A 198 -15.88 4.91 20.12
N LEU A 199 -14.91 5.25 19.27
CA LEU A 199 -15.09 6.27 18.24
C LEU A 199 -16.19 5.86 17.25
N GLU A 200 -16.21 4.60 16.83
CA GLU A 200 -17.26 4.09 15.93
C GLU A 200 -18.65 4.30 16.51
N SER A 201 -18.85 3.99 17.79
CA SER A 201 -20.12 4.19 18.48
C SER A 201 -20.50 5.67 18.59
N LYS A 202 -19.56 6.56 18.94
CA LYS A 202 -19.79 8.02 18.92
C LYS A 202 -20.25 8.52 17.54
N CYS A 203 -19.66 8.02 16.46
CA CYS A 203 -20.09 8.36 15.09
C CYS A 203 -21.49 7.85 14.75
N ARG A 204 -21.93 6.71 15.32
CA ARG A 204 -23.32 6.24 15.19
C ARG A 204 -24.30 7.10 15.99
N VAL A 205 -23.89 7.64 17.14
CA VAL A 205 -24.67 8.65 17.87
C VAL A 205 -24.86 9.92 17.03
N ASN A 206 -23.87 10.32 16.21
CA ASN A 206 -24.07 11.41 15.23
C ASN A 206 -25.15 11.10 14.17
N LEU A 207 -25.23 9.84 13.71
CA LEU A 207 -26.34 9.41 12.84
C LEU A 207 -27.70 9.46 13.54
N MET A 208 -27.73 9.22 14.85
CA MET A 208 -28.93 9.39 15.66
C MET A 208 -29.37 10.86 15.69
N TYR A 209 -28.46 11.81 15.93
CA TYR A 209 -28.76 13.24 15.87
C TYR A 209 -29.28 13.68 14.49
N ASN A 210 -28.69 13.17 13.41
CA ASN A 210 -29.20 13.39 12.05
C ASN A 210 -30.62 12.85 11.85
N ALA A 211 -30.93 11.67 12.42
CA ALA A 211 -32.27 11.12 12.38
C ALA A 211 -33.28 11.98 13.17
N LEU A 212 -32.87 12.56 14.30
CA LEU A 212 -33.71 13.49 15.08
C LEU A 212 -34.03 14.77 14.30
N GLN A 213 -33.05 15.39 13.65
CA GLN A 213 -33.30 16.57 12.81
C GLN A 213 -34.26 16.29 11.65
N LEU A 214 -34.29 15.05 11.14
CA LEU A 214 -35.26 14.61 10.12
C LEU A 214 -36.64 14.25 10.70
N GLY A 215 -36.86 14.37 12.01
CA GLY A 215 -38.09 13.96 12.69
C GLY A 215 -38.28 12.45 12.84
N LYS A 216 -37.23 11.64 12.60
CA LYS A 216 -37.29 10.17 12.63
C LYS A 216 -37.01 9.62 14.04
N PHE A 217 -37.84 10.01 15.02
CA PHE A 217 -37.67 9.64 16.44
C PHE A 217 -37.55 8.13 16.69
N LYS A 218 -38.40 7.32 16.03
CA LYS A 218 -38.32 5.84 16.14
C LYS A 218 -36.96 5.29 15.70
N ARG A 219 -36.36 5.88 14.66
CA ARG A 219 -35.04 5.47 14.19
C ARG A 219 -33.95 5.92 15.16
N ALA A 220 -34.02 7.17 15.63
CA ALA A 220 -33.08 7.72 16.59
C ALA A 220 -33.01 6.86 17.87
N ARG A 221 -34.18 6.53 18.46
CA ARG A 221 -34.28 5.71 19.66
C ARG A 221 -33.70 4.30 19.47
N ARG A 222 -33.91 3.69 18.28
CA ARG A 222 -33.32 2.38 17.96
C ARG A 222 -31.79 2.42 17.86
N ILE A 223 -31.23 3.48 17.30
CA ILE A 223 -29.77 3.64 17.23
C ILE A 223 -29.23 3.80 18.65
N LEU A 224 -29.81 4.72 19.43
CA LEU A 224 -29.33 5.01 20.79
C LEU A 224 -29.34 3.78 21.70
N LYS A 225 -30.44 3.02 21.73
CA LYS A 225 -30.51 1.77 22.52
C LYS A 225 -29.43 0.75 22.16
N ARG A 226 -29.02 0.68 20.90
CA ARG A 226 -27.94 -0.21 20.48
C ARG A 226 -26.60 0.29 20.99
N GLU A 227 -26.35 1.60 20.89
CA GLU A 227 -25.09 2.17 21.36
C GLU A 227 -24.98 2.16 22.89
N GLU A 228 -26.09 2.23 23.64
CA GLU A 228 -26.11 2.00 25.10
C GLU A 228 -25.62 0.59 25.47
N VAL A 229 -26.11 -0.44 24.78
CA VAL A 229 -25.64 -1.82 24.96
C VAL A 229 -24.16 -1.95 24.59
N VAL A 230 -23.72 -1.30 23.52
CA VAL A 230 -22.29 -1.28 23.14
C VAL A 230 -21.45 -0.58 24.22
N ALA A 231 -21.94 0.49 24.84
CA ALA A 231 -21.25 1.18 25.93
C ALA A 231 -21.06 0.31 27.16
N GLU A 232 -22.07 -0.51 27.50
CA GLU A 232 -21.98 -1.52 28.56
C GLU A 232 -20.99 -2.63 28.20
N GLN A 233 -21.04 -3.16 26.98
CA GLN A 233 -20.12 -4.20 26.51
C GLN A 233 -18.66 -3.77 26.49
N LEU A 234 -18.39 -2.50 26.16
CA LEU A 234 -17.05 -1.92 26.16
C LEU A 234 -16.61 -1.38 27.53
N ASP A 235 -17.49 -1.43 28.55
CA ASP A 235 -17.33 -0.81 29.87
C ASP A 235 -16.87 0.67 29.81
N SER A 236 -17.25 1.39 28.75
CA SER A 236 -16.78 2.76 28.51
C SER A 236 -17.65 3.77 29.25
N SER A 237 -17.10 4.41 30.29
CA SER A 237 -17.77 5.49 31.02
C SER A 237 -18.03 6.70 30.12
N GLU A 238 -17.08 7.02 29.23
CA GLU A 238 -17.21 8.11 28.27
C GLU A 238 -18.38 7.88 27.31
N LEU A 239 -18.49 6.67 26.74
CA LEU A 239 -19.58 6.36 25.82
C LEU A 239 -20.94 6.32 26.53
N ARG A 240 -20.98 5.85 27.79
CA ARG A 240 -22.18 5.94 28.64
C ARG A 240 -22.62 7.39 28.83
N ASN A 241 -21.69 8.31 29.10
CA ASN A 241 -21.99 9.74 29.23
C ASN A 241 -22.52 10.33 27.92
N VAL A 242 -21.93 9.97 26.77
CA VAL A 242 -22.40 10.38 25.45
C VAL A 242 -23.82 9.87 25.18
N CYS A 243 -24.09 8.59 25.45
CA CYS A 243 -25.43 8.02 25.28
C CYS A 243 -26.46 8.66 26.21
N HIS A 244 -26.09 8.91 27.47
CA HIS A 244 -26.95 9.59 28.43
C HIS A 244 -27.32 11.01 27.95
N ALA A 245 -26.34 11.80 27.53
CA ALA A 245 -26.58 13.14 26.97
C ALA A 245 -27.46 13.08 25.72
N ALA A 246 -27.23 12.10 24.85
CA ALA A 246 -28.06 11.83 23.68
C ALA A 246 -29.51 11.45 24.04
N ASN A 247 -29.72 10.67 25.10
CA ASN A 247 -31.05 10.27 25.55
C ASN A 247 -31.84 11.46 26.11
N VAL A 248 -31.22 12.25 26.99
CA VAL A 248 -31.81 13.50 27.52
C VAL A 248 -32.20 14.43 26.38
N TYR A 249 -31.34 14.55 25.36
CA TYR A 249 -31.63 15.35 24.18
C TYR A 249 -32.81 14.80 23.38
N LEU A 250 -32.83 13.48 23.12
CA LEU A 250 -33.90 12.82 22.39
C LEU A 250 -35.26 13.02 23.06
N ASP A 251 -35.34 12.82 24.38
CA ASP A 251 -36.59 12.96 25.13
C ASP A 251 -37.08 14.42 25.15
N LYS A 252 -36.16 15.38 25.31
CA LYS A 252 -36.48 16.81 25.17
C LYS A 252 -37.06 17.12 23.79
N MET A 253 -36.42 16.63 22.72
CA MET A 253 -36.88 16.86 21.36
C MET A 253 -38.22 16.18 21.07
N ASP A 254 -38.44 14.95 21.55
CA ASP A 254 -39.71 14.24 21.37
C ASP A 254 -40.87 14.93 22.11
N ARG A 255 -40.61 15.45 23.32
CA ARG A 255 -41.59 16.26 24.05
C ARG A 255 -41.97 17.53 23.29
N LEU A 256 -40.97 18.29 22.84
CA LEU A 256 -41.20 19.51 22.05
C LEU A 256 -41.92 19.20 20.72
N HIS A 257 -41.60 18.07 20.08
CA HIS A 257 -42.31 17.60 18.90
C HIS A 257 -43.81 17.46 19.16
N LYS A 258 -44.17 16.73 20.23
CA LYS A 258 -45.54 16.43 20.60
C LYS A 258 -46.32 17.69 20.96
N GLU A 259 -45.72 18.58 21.76
CA GLU A 259 -46.31 19.87 22.12
C GLU A 259 -46.62 20.71 20.87
N GLN A 260 -45.70 20.75 19.91
CA GLN A 260 -45.86 21.53 18.68
C GLN A 260 -46.87 20.90 17.71
N VAL A 261 -46.91 19.56 17.61
CA VAL A 261 -47.95 18.84 16.84
C VAL A 261 -49.34 19.09 17.45
N LEU A 262 -49.47 19.05 18.77
CA LEU A 262 -50.74 19.34 19.47
C LEU A 262 -51.18 20.79 19.24
N PHE A 263 -50.26 21.74 19.30
CA PHE A 263 -50.54 23.16 19.03
C PHE A 263 -51.04 23.39 17.60
N HIS A 264 -50.41 22.77 16.60
CA HIS A 264 -50.88 22.85 15.21
C HIS A 264 -52.25 22.19 15.01
N ARG A 265 -52.47 21.01 15.61
CA ARG A 265 -53.76 20.30 15.52
C ARG A 265 -54.91 21.12 16.13
N LYS A 266 -54.66 21.83 17.24
CA LYS A 266 -55.66 22.69 17.89
C LYS A 266 -55.98 23.96 17.10
N ASN A 267 -55.00 24.52 16.38
CA ASN A 267 -55.15 25.80 15.69
C ASN A 267 -55.59 25.67 14.22
N GLY A 268 -55.83 24.45 13.71
CA GLY A 268 -56.30 24.21 12.34
C GLY A 268 -55.33 24.65 11.23
N ARG A 269 -54.12 25.13 11.59
CA ARG A 269 -53.11 25.57 10.63
C ARG A 269 -52.35 24.34 10.12
N PRO A 270 -52.04 24.25 8.81
CA PRO A 270 -51.12 23.24 8.31
C PRO A 270 -49.82 23.34 9.12
N ALA A 271 -49.22 22.20 9.46
CA ALA A 271 -47.97 22.14 10.21
C ALA A 271 -46.83 22.74 9.36
N THR A 272 -46.77 24.06 9.32
CA THR A 272 -45.74 24.82 8.61
C THR A 272 -44.51 24.90 9.51
N LEU A 273 -43.41 24.41 8.96
CA LEU A 273 -42.13 24.31 9.63
C LEU A 273 -41.58 25.73 9.83
N HIS A 274 -41.66 26.26 11.04
CA HIS A 274 -41.00 27.52 11.39
C HIS A 274 -39.52 27.25 11.64
N ASP A 275 -38.74 27.39 10.56
CA ASP A 275 -37.31 27.17 10.57
C ASP A 275 -36.57 28.45 11.00
N ASN A 276 -35.85 28.38 12.11
CA ASN A 276 -34.83 29.37 12.43
C ASN A 276 -33.48 28.68 12.27
N PHE A 277 -32.63 29.25 11.42
CA PHE A 277 -31.30 28.75 11.02
C PHE A 277 -30.40 28.30 12.20
N TYR A 278 -30.67 28.75 13.43
CA TYR A 278 -29.90 28.44 14.64
C TYR A 278 -30.67 27.71 15.74
N ARG A 279 -31.97 27.42 15.56
CA ARG A 279 -32.80 26.80 16.61
C ARG A 279 -33.41 25.47 16.15
N GLN A 280 -33.05 24.43 16.89
CA GLN A 280 -33.80 23.19 17.12
C GLN A 280 -35.33 23.35 17.17
N ARG A 281 -36.08 23.37 16.05
CA ARG A 281 -37.55 23.27 16.10
C ARG A 281 -38.08 22.34 15.00
N ILE A 282 -38.79 21.34 15.49
CA ILE A 282 -39.43 20.23 14.76
C ILE A 282 -40.80 20.74 14.24
N VAL A 283 -41.31 20.36 13.07
CA VAL A 283 -42.24 19.24 12.74
C VAL A 283 -42.19 19.03 11.22
N ARG A 284 -42.13 17.78 10.75
CA ARG A 284 -42.42 17.44 9.34
C ARG A 284 -43.73 16.67 9.26
N MET A 285 -44.68 17.18 8.50
CA MET A 285 -45.98 16.55 8.20
C MET A 285 -46.35 16.82 6.75
N THR A 286 -46.61 15.76 5.97
CA THR A 286 -47.78 15.60 5.08
C THR A 286 -47.88 14.14 4.60
N LYS A 287 -49.07 13.54 4.88
CA LYS A 287 -49.55 12.16 4.66
C LYS A 287 -48.79 11.02 5.34
#